data_AF-A0A329KHW1-F1
#
_entry.id   AF-A0A329KHW1-F1
#
_cell.length_a   1.000
_cell.length_b   1.000
_cell.length_c   1.000
_cell.angle_alpha   90.00
_cell.angle_beta   90.00
_cell.angle_gamma   90.00
#
_symmetry.space_group_name_H-M   'P 1'
#
loop_
_entity.id
_entity.type
_entity.pdbx_description
1 polymer ?
#
loop_
_entity_poly.entity_id
_entity_poly.type
_entity_poly.pdbx_seq_one_letter_code
_entity_poly.pdbx_strand_id
1 'polypeptide(L)'
;MFDWLKPYSLIEFREEERRTFPPSRFRFGKKEIANKTADIMTALGQYFTAAAMAMGLSEQEYEHMVVDLSAPDEDTKRLILAEIAPHFTRVQQNMEDDDTTVIQMQGLRQESKALFARTVTEALPIIKDLYRHPGRQERQYKERRTILHYPVDTGRLKPYEPEQPEELEGLKKLLTKAFIESGKEFNIIPSGWSFDAELCESPALRFFGSFVPAIGLYVDDDTLEVVMLQLTGQDMKHPVILRKEKPGQTRIVDSFLYFYLSEGLVYVIDLRGQAPIEQWKDLKSCLLFQLDPDTRFSEFDHTSGVQVREGISLLFKQDTIRGMMETVNRYIQPDWRPDR
;
A
#
# COMPACT_ATOMS: atom_id res chain seq x y z
N MET A 1 10.73 -19.34 3.30
CA MET A 1 9.56 -18.56 2.86
C MET A 1 8.39 -19.52 2.74
N PHE A 2 7.20 -19.14 3.21
CA PHE A 2 6.05 -20.04 3.20
C PHE A 2 5.61 -20.36 1.77
N ASP A 3 5.14 -21.58 1.54
CA ASP A 3 4.79 -22.08 0.22
C ASP A 3 3.51 -21.46 -0.34
N TRP A 4 2.63 -20.91 0.50
CA TRP A 4 1.39 -20.21 0.12
C TRP A 4 1.59 -18.74 -0.27
N LEU A 5 2.84 -18.26 -0.28
CA LEU A 5 3.20 -16.93 -0.76
C LEU A 5 3.78 -17.00 -2.17
N LYS A 6 3.59 -15.93 -2.95
CA LYS A 6 4.32 -15.81 -4.22
C LYS A 6 5.81 -15.59 -3.91
N PRO A 7 6.73 -16.28 -4.60
CA PRO A 7 8.17 -16.14 -4.35
C PRO A 7 8.76 -14.84 -4.96
N TYR A 8 7.91 -13.97 -5.49
CA TYR A 8 8.29 -12.72 -6.14
C TYR A 8 7.26 -11.64 -5.84
N SER A 9 7.68 -10.39 -5.98
CA SER A 9 6.79 -9.23 -6.05
C SER A 9 6.96 -8.55 -7.40
N LEU A 10 5.89 -7.99 -7.96
CA LEU A 10 5.98 -7.25 -9.22
C LEU A 10 6.45 -5.83 -8.94
N ILE A 11 7.31 -5.32 -9.81
CA ILE A 11 7.79 -3.93 -9.77
C ILE A 11 7.23 -3.22 -11.00
N GLU A 12 6.65 -2.05 -10.79
CA GLU A 12 6.23 -1.17 -11.89
C GLU A 12 7.12 0.06 -11.92
N PHE A 13 7.86 0.23 -12.99
CA PHE A 13 8.64 1.43 -13.22
C PHE A 13 7.72 2.55 -13.68
N ARG A 14 7.60 3.60 -12.87
CA ARG A 14 6.85 4.81 -13.23
C ARG A 14 7.82 5.94 -13.47
N GLU A 15 7.68 6.63 -14.60
CA GLU A 15 8.35 7.91 -14.77
C GLU A 15 7.67 8.93 -13.84
N GLU A 16 8.45 9.82 -13.24
CA GLU A 16 7.89 10.94 -12.47
C GLU A 16 7.11 11.88 -13.41
N GLU A 17 5.81 11.63 -13.54
CA GLU A 17 4.90 12.56 -14.18
C GLU A 17 4.64 13.72 -13.20
N ARG A 18 5.00 14.94 -13.60
CA ARG A 18 4.49 16.13 -12.92
C ARG A 18 2.98 16.07 -13.01
N ARG A 19 2.31 15.76 -11.89
CA ARG A 19 0.86 15.86 -11.76
C ARG A 19 0.47 17.32 -11.97
N THR A 20 0.12 17.67 -13.20
CA THR A 20 -0.68 18.85 -13.46
C THR A 20 -2.07 18.51 -12.95
N PHE A 21 -2.51 19.13 -11.86
CA PHE A 21 -3.90 19.08 -11.46
C PHE A 21 -4.66 19.97 -12.45
N PRO A 22 -5.41 19.42 -13.43
CA PRO A 22 -6.33 20.26 -14.18
C PRO A 22 -7.25 20.95 -13.16
N PRO A 23 -7.66 22.21 -13.39
CA PRO A 23 -8.64 22.86 -12.53
C PRO A 23 -9.89 21.98 -12.51
N SER A 24 -10.08 21.27 -11.40
CA SER A 24 -11.11 20.25 -11.30
C SER A 24 -12.46 20.94 -11.32
N ARG A 25 -13.33 20.51 -12.22
CA ARG A 25 -14.76 20.84 -12.15
C ARG A 25 -15.49 19.81 -11.28
N PHE A 26 -14.94 19.49 -10.09
CA PHE A 26 -15.59 18.58 -9.15
C PHE A 26 -16.97 19.11 -8.78
N ARG A 27 -18.02 18.39 -9.21
CA ARG A 27 -19.40 18.65 -8.80
C ARG A 27 -19.79 17.67 -7.72
N PHE A 28 -19.59 18.09 -6.47
CA PHE A 28 -20.12 17.34 -5.33
C PHE A 28 -21.63 17.56 -5.19
N GLY A 29 -22.42 16.57 -5.59
CA GLY A 29 -23.82 16.47 -5.23
C GLY A 29 -23.95 15.68 -3.93
N LYS A 30 -24.59 16.27 -2.91
CA LYS A 30 -24.85 15.60 -1.62
C LYS A 30 -26.35 15.47 -1.40
N LYS A 31 -26.83 14.25 -1.18
CA LYS A 31 -28.23 13.97 -0.87
C LYS A 31 -28.34 13.11 0.37
N GLU A 32 -29.04 13.60 1.38
CA GLU A 32 -29.39 12.79 2.54
C GLU A 32 -30.48 11.78 2.17
N ILE A 33 -30.30 10.54 2.61
CA ILE A 33 -31.24 9.44 2.35
C ILE A 33 -31.96 9.12 3.65
N ALA A 34 -33.29 9.22 3.62
CA ALA A 34 -34.13 8.73 4.70
C ALA A 34 -33.90 7.22 4.87
N ASN A 35 -33.60 6.80 6.08
CA ASN A 35 -33.24 5.42 6.36
C ASN A 35 -33.98 4.90 7.59
N LYS A 36 -34.45 3.65 7.51
CA LYS A 36 -35.19 2.98 8.58
C LYS A 36 -34.23 2.15 9.42
N THR A 37 -34.55 1.98 10.69
CA THR A 37 -33.85 1.03 11.55
C THR A 37 -34.06 -0.39 11.03
N ALA A 38 -33.00 -1.20 11.04
CA ALA A 38 -33.07 -2.61 10.71
C ALA A 38 -33.64 -3.44 11.88
N ASP A 39 -34.53 -4.39 11.58
CA ASP A 39 -35.04 -5.37 12.54
C ASP A 39 -34.17 -6.63 12.62
N ILE A 40 -33.42 -6.90 11.54
CA ILE A 40 -32.50 -8.03 11.38
C ILE A 40 -31.15 -7.53 10.90
N MET A 41 -30.09 -8.32 11.11
CA MET A 41 -28.77 -8.03 10.57
C MET A 41 -28.36 -9.19 9.66
N THR A 42 -28.04 -8.87 8.41
CA THR A 42 -27.57 -9.83 7.41
C THR A 42 -26.06 -10.02 7.52
N ALA A 43 -25.48 -10.95 6.74
CA ALA A 43 -24.03 -11.14 6.68
C ALA A 43 -23.30 -9.85 6.25
N LEU A 44 -23.87 -9.07 5.32
CA LEU A 44 -23.36 -7.77 4.90
C LEU A 44 -23.40 -6.75 6.03
N GLY A 45 -24.56 -6.59 6.67
CA GLY A 45 -24.70 -5.70 7.82
C GLY A 45 -23.74 -6.06 8.95
N GLN A 46 -23.57 -7.36 9.21
CA GLN A 46 -22.63 -7.86 10.21
C GLN A 46 -21.18 -7.54 9.83
N TYR A 47 -20.76 -7.84 8.60
CA TYR A 47 -19.39 -7.59 8.14
C TYR A 47 -19.00 -6.10 8.21
N PHE A 48 -19.85 -5.19 7.70
CA PHE A 48 -19.52 -3.76 7.64
C PHE A 48 -19.67 -3.02 8.97
N THR A 49 -20.30 -3.64 9.97
CA THR A 49 -20.35 -3.11 11.35
C THR A 49 -19.28 -3.75 12.25
N ALA A 50 -18.66 -4.86 11.82
CA ALA A 50 -17.74 -5.64 12.62
C ALA A 50 -16.53 -4.88 13.13
N ALA A 51 -15.88 -4.06 12.30
CA ALA A 51 -14.69 -3.30 12.71
C ALA A 51 -14.99 -2.41 13.93
N ALA A 52 -16.15 -1.76 13.92
CA ALA A 52 -16.64 -0.94 15.03
C ALA A 52 -16.79 -1.75 16.32
N MET A 53 -17.38 -2.95 16.19
CA MET A 53 -17.65 -3.85 17.31
C MET A 53 -16.35 -4.44 17.87
N ALA A 54 -15.43 -4.82 16.98
CA ALA A 54 -14.14 -5.40 17.30
C ALA A 54 -13.19 -4.41 17.97
N MET A 55 -13.17 -3.15 17.54
CA MET A 55 -12.26 -2.15 18.11
C MET A 55 -12.63 -1.69 19.52
N GLY A 56 -13.81 -2.05 20.03
CA GLY A 56 -14.26 -1.66 21.38
C GLY A 56 -14.35 -0.15 21.53
N LEU A 57 -14.83 0.55 20.49
CA LEU A 57 -14.96 2.00 20.47
C LEU A 57 -15.82 2.50 21.63
N SER A 58 -15.52 3.69 22.15
CA SER A 58 -16.41 4.39 23.09
C SER A 58 -17.72 4.80 22.38
N GLU A 59 -18.76 5.11 23.15
CA GLU A 59 -20.04 5.57 22.58
C GLU A 59 -19.87 6.79 21.67
N GLN A 60 -19.03 7.75 22.07
CA GLN A 60 -18.73 8.94 21.27
C GLN A 60 -18.02 8.58 19.96
N GLU A 61 -17.11 7.61 19.97
CA GLU A 61 -16.40 7.16 18.75
C GLU A 61 -17.33 6.41 17.79
N TYR A 62 -18.33 5.68 18.30
CA TYR A 62 -19.35 5.05 17.46
C TYR A 62 -20.18 6.07 16.67
N GLU A 63 -20.49 7.22 17.25
CA GLU A 63 -21.23 8.30 16.59
C GLU A 63 -20.43 8.95 15.45
N HIS A 64 -19.10 8.94 15.55
CA HIS A 64 -18.20 9.52 14.56
C HIS A 64 -17.69 8.51 13.53
N MET A 65 -17.96 7.22 13.69
CA MET A 65 -17.57 6.22 12.70
C MET A 65 -18.20 6.53 11.35
N VAL A 66 -17.38 6.48 10.30
CA VAL A 66 -17.79 6.67 8.91
C VAL A 66 -17.42 5.42 8.12
N VAL A 67 -18.35 4.94 7.31
CA VAL A 67 -18.14 3.88 6.32
C VAL A 67 -18.56 4.43 4.96
N ASP A 68 -17.61 4.48 4.04
CA ASP A 68 -17.83 4.95 2.67
C ASP A 68 -17.76 3.75 1.71
N LEU A 69 -18.84 3.49 0.98
CA LEU A 69 -18.91 2.40 0.01
C LEU A 69 -19.22 2.94 -1.40
N SER A 70 -18.42 2.50 -2.37
CA SER A 70 -18.71 2.76 -3.77
C SER A 70 -19.90 1.91 -4.23
N ALA A 71 -20.83 2.55 -4.94
CA ALA A 71 -21.99 1.93 -5.55
C ALA A 71 -21.90 2.16 -7.08
N PRO A 72 -21.11 1.35 -7.80
CA PRO A 72 -20.85 1.52 -9.22
C PRO A 72 -22.08 1.22 -10.10
N ASP A 73 -23.08 0.51 -9.56
CA ASP A 73 -24.34 0.19 -10.24
C ASP A 73 -25.52 0.21 -9.26
N GLU A 74 -26.74 0.21 -9.81
CA GLU A 74 -27.99 0.28 -9.04
C GLU A 74 -28.26 -0.98 -8.20
N ASP A 75 -27.72 -2.13 -8.57
CA ASP A 75 -27.84 -3.36 -7.78
C ASP A 75 -26.99 -3.27 -6.51
N THR A 76 -25.74 -2.82 -6.65
CA THR A 76 -24.81 -2.59 -5.54
C THR A 76 -25.32 -1.51 -4.60
N LYS A 77 -25.85 -0.42 -5.16
CA LYS A 77 -26.52 0.64 -4.40
C LYS A 77 -27.69 0.10 -3.60
N ARG A 78 -28.58 -0.69 -4.22
CA ARG A 78 -29.74 -1.30 -3.56
C ARG A 78 -29.30 -2.20 -2.41
N LEU A 79 -28.26 -3.00 -2.62
CA LEU A 79 -27.69 -3.88 -1.61
C LEU A 79 -27.18 -3.10 -0.39
N ILE A 80 -26.37 -2.05 -0.61
CA ILE A 80 -25.86 -1.20 0.47
C ILE A 80 -27.01 -0.54 1.24
N LEU A 81 -27.97 0.06 0.52
CA LEU A 81 -29.09 0.79 1.14
C LEU A 81 -30.07 -0.13 1.87
N ALA A 82 -30.22 -1.39 1.45
CA ALA A 82 -31.15 -2.33 2.06
C ALA A 82 -30.55 -3.07 3.26
N GLU A 83 -29.25 -3.38 3.24
CA GLU A 83 -28.65 -4.31 4.19
C GLU A 83 -27.60 -3.69 5.12
N ILE A 84 -26.92 -2.63 4.69
CA ILE A 84 -25.84 -2.00 5.46
C ILE A 84 -26.31 -0.69 6.06
N ALA A 85 -26.84 0.20 5.21
CA ALA A 85 -27.27 1.53 5.60
C ALA A 85 -28.22 1.54 6.82
N PRO A 86 -29.22 0.64 6.96
CA PRO A 86 -30.12 0.60 8.12
C PRO A 86 -29.44 0.56 9.48
N HIS A 87 -28.18 0.13 9.53
CA HIS A 87 -27.41 0.06 10.76
C HIS A 87 -26.78 1.39 11.19
N PHE A 88 -26.87 2.43 10.36
CA PHE A 88 -26.26 3.73 10.57
C PHE A 88 -27.31 4.85 10.72
N THR A 89 -26.93 5.87 11.48
CA THR A 89 -27.80 6.99 11.86
C THR A 89 -27.96 7.97 10.70
N ARG A 90 -26.85 8.28 10.01
CA ARG A 90 -26.83 9.22 8.88
C ARG A 90 -26.38 8.48 7.62
N VAL A 91 -27.12 8.65 6.53
CA VAL A 91 -26.81 8.04 5.23
C VAL A 91 -26.85 9.13 4.17
N GLN A 92 -25.76 9.28 3.45
CA GLN A 92 -25.57 10.33 2.46
C GLN A 92 -25.08 9.71 1.16
N GLN A 93 -25.70 10.12 0.06
CA GLN A 93 -25.25 9.80 -1.28
C GLN A 93 -24.42 10.97 -1.80
N ASN A 94 -23.17 10.68 -2.12
CA ASN A 94 -22.24 11.60 -2.77
C ASN A 94 -22.08 11.15 -4.22
N MET A 95 -22.21 12.08 -5.16
CA MET A 95 -21.95 11.83 -6.59
C MET A 95 -20.59 12.41 -6.96
N GLU A 96 -19.73 11.58 -7.56
CA GLU A 96 -18.46 11.98 -8.15
C GLU A 96 -18.61 12.15 -9.66
N ASP A 97 -17.72 12.93 -10.29
CA ASP A 97 -17.84 13.38 -11.70
C ASP A 97 -17.95 12.23 -12.73
N ASP A 98 -17.52 11.01 -12.39
CA ASP A 98 -17.58 9.81 -13.22
C ASP A 98 -18.87 8.98 -13.02
N ASP A 99 -19.97 9.62 -12.60
CA ASP A 99 -21.26 8.99 -12.23
C ASP A 99 -21.17 7.93 -11.12
N THR A 100 -19.99 7.75 -10.53
CA THR A 100 -19.80 6.83 -9.41
C THR A 100 -20.45 7.42 -8.17
N THR A 101 -21.41 6.68 -7.64
CA THR A 101 -22.08 7.04 -6.40
C THR A 101 -21.30 6.48 -5.22
N VAL A 102 -20.95 7.31 -4.26
CA VAL A 102 -20.43 6.88 -2.95
C VAL A 102 -21.54 7.02 -1.92
N ILE A 103 -21.84 5.94 -1.21
CA ILE A 103 -22.76 5.95 -0.07
C ILE A 103 -21.92 6.07 1.19
N GLN A 104 -22.01 7.24 1.82
CA GLN A 104 -21.41 7.53 3.10
C GLN A 104 -22.40 7.24 4.22
N MET A 105 -21.98 6.45 5.20
CA MET A 105 -22.78 6.05 6.34
C MET A 105 -22.06 6.45 7.62
N GLN A 106 -22.72 7.18 8.50
CA GLN A 106 -22.13 7.70 9.73
C GLN A 106 -22.97 7.36 10.96
N GLY A 107 -22.27 7.03 12.04
CA GLY A 107 -22.84 6.84 13.37
C GLY A 107 -23.56 5.50 13.50
N LEU A 108 -22.85 4.47 13.98
CA LEU A 108 -23.44 3.15 14.18
C LEU A 108 -24.58 3.23 15.21
N ARG A 109 -25.78 2.76 14.86
CA ARG A 109 -26.93 2.76 15.75
C ARG A 109 -26.71 1.82 16.95
N GLN A 110 -27.22 2.20 18.12
CA GLN A 110 -27.09 1.38 19.33
C GLN A 110 -27.84 0.04 19.19
N GLU A 111 -29.00 0.03 18.52
CA GLU A 111 -29.78 -1.17 18.24
C GLU A 111 -28.99 -2.16 17.36
N SER A 112 -28.17 -1.65 16.45
CA SER A 112 -27.29 -2.46 15.60
C SER A 112 -26.24 -3.22 16.42
N LYS A 113 -25.78 -2.67 17.55
CA LYS A 113 -24.84 -3.37 18.44
C LYS A 113 -25.49 -4.60 19.09
N ALA A 114 -26.72 -4.44 19.58
CA ALA A 114 -27.50 -5.53 20.15
C ALA A 114 -27.84 -6.59 19.08
N LEU A 115 -28.15 -6.15 17.85
CA LEU A 115 -28.32 -7.02 16.69
C LEU A 115 -27.06 -7.81 16.37
N PHE A 116 -25.90 -7.16 16.30
CA PHE A 116 -24.64 -7.81 16.00
C PHE A 116 -24.32 -8.95 16.98
N ALA A 117 -24.55 -8.72 18.28
CA ALA A 117 -24.28 -9.71 19.32
C ALA A 117 -25.20 -10.96 19.26
N ARG A 118 -26.43 -10.81 18.75
CA ARG A 118 -27.41 -11.92 18.66
C ARG A 118 -27.44 -12.61 17.29
N THR A 119 -26.92 -11.95 16.26
CA THR A 119 -26.93 -12.45 14.89
C THR A 119 -25.81 -13.47 14.68
N VAL A 120 -26.16 -14.62 14.13
CA VAL A 120 -25.22 -15.65 13.68
C VAL A 120 -25.42 -15.79 12.18
N THR A 121 -24.44 -15.35 11.39
CA THR A 121 -24.38 -15.56 9.94
C THR A 121 -23.08 -16.25 9.57
N GLU A 122 -22.96 -16.70 8.34
CA GLU A 122 -21.72 -17.23 7.77
C GLU A 122 -20.56 -16.21 7.72
N ALA A 123 -20.84 -14.91 7.92
CA ALA A 123 -19.78 -13.90 8.03
C ALA A 123 -19.09 -13.93 9.40
N LEU A 124 -19.73 -14.49 10.43
CA LEU A 124 -19.21 -14.42 11.80
C LEU A 124 -17.86 -15.15 11.99
N PRO A 125 -17.61 -16.34 11.43
CA PRO A 125 -16.29 -16.98 11.49
C PRO A 125 -15.20 -16.13 10.82
N ILE A 126 -15.50 -15.53 9.66
CA ILE A 126 -14.60 -14.63 8.94
C ILE A 126 -14.27 -13.40 9.80
N ILE A 127 -15.29 -12.80 10.42
CA ILE A 127 -15.15 -11.62 11.28
C ILE A 127 -14.32 -11.93 12.54
N LYS A 128 -14.62 -13.04 13.23
CA LYS A 128 -13.88 -13.47 14.42
C LYS A 128 -12.42 -13.75 14.11
N ASP A 129 -12.16 -14.32 12.94
CA ASP A 129 -10.81 -14.54 12.49
C ASP A 129 -10.10 -13.23 12.14
N LEU A 130 -10.74 -12.27 11.45
CA LEU A 130 -10.17 -10.95 11.17
C LEU A 130 -9.82 -10.15 12.44
N TYR A 131 -10.61 -10.32 13.50
CA TYR A 131 -10.49 -9.54 14.74
C TYR A 131 -10.35 -10.46 15.97
N ARG A 132 -9.26 -11.23 16.03
CA ARG A 132 -8.99 -12.22 17.10
C ARG A 132 -8.81 -11.59 18.47
N HIS A 133 -8.34 -10.35 18.50
CA HIS A 133 -8.12 -9.57 19.72
C HIS A 133 -9.06 -8.36 19.73
N PRO A 134 -10.21 -8.48 20.40
CA PRO A 134 -11.13 -7.35 20.55
C PRO A 134 -10.50 -6.29 21.45
N GLY A 135 -10.74 -5.03 21.09
CA GLY A 135 -10.30 -3.86 21.83
C GLY A 135 -9.16 -3.09 21.17
N ARG A 136 -8.94 -1.89 21.69
CA ARG A 136 -7.86 -1.01 21.27
C ARG A 136 -6.55 -1.65 21.74
N GLN A 137 -5.87 -2.36 20.84
CA GLN A 137 -4.43 -2.46 21.02
C GLN A 137 -3.94 -1.01 21.03
N GLU A 138 -3.25 -0.61 22.09
CA GLU A 138 -2.39 0.57 22.04
C GLU A 138 -1.35 0.27 20.97
N ARG A 139 -1.74 0.44 19.70
CA ARG A 139 -0.82 0.41 18.58
C ARG A 139 0.06 1.61 18.85
N GLN A 140 1.21 1.34 19.44
CA GLN A 140 2.21 2.34 19.72
C GLN A 140 2.75 2.78 18.35
N TYR A 141 1.99 3.65 17.68
CA TYR A 141 2.35 4.31 16.42
C TYR A 141 3.45 5.37 16.64
N LYS A 142 4.15 5.31 17.78
CA LYS A 142 5.12 6.32 18.17
C LYS A 142 6.48 6.11 17.49
N GLU A 143 6.73 4.92 16.93
CA GLU A 143 7.97 4.60 16.22
C GLU A 143 7.70 4.33 14.74
N ARG A 144 8.68 4.69 13.89
CA ARG A 144 8.64 4.38 12.45
C ARG A 144 8.75 2.87 12.30
N ARG A 145 7.68 2.22 11.86
CA ARG A 145 7.65 0.78 11.57
C ARG A 145 8.27 0.50 10.21
N THR A 146 9.06 -0.55 10.12
CA THR A 146 9.43 -1.15 8.84
C THR A 146 8.31 -2.10 8.44
N ILE A 147 7.64 -1.82 7.32
CA ILE A 147 6.55 -2.66 6.82
C ILE A 147 7.06 -3.48 5.64
N LEU A 148 7.02 -4.79 5.80
CA LEU A 148 7.28 -5.76 4.75
C LEU A 148 5.98 -6.10 4.01
N HIS A 149 6.12 -6.45 2.74
CA HIS A 149 4.97 -6.79 1.90
C HIS A 149 5.10 -8.19 1.33
N TYR A 150 4.05 -9.00 1.51
CA TYR A 150 4.00 -10.39 1.08
C TYR A 150 2.77 -10.64 0.19
N PRO A 151 2.97 -10.85 -1.12
CA PRO A 151 1.90 -11.28 -2.02
C PRO A 151 1.50 -12.74 -1.74
N VAL A 152 0.20 -12.97 -1.60
CA VAL A 152 -0.37 -14.29 -1.35
C VAL A 152 -0.60 -15.03 -2.68
N ASP A 153 -0.27 -16.31 -2.72
CA ASP A 153 -0.65 -17.20 -3.81
C ASP A 153 -2.02 -17.81 -3.50
N THR A 154 -3.08 -17.14 -3.93
CA THR A 154 -4.47 -17.55 -3.67
C THR A 154 -4.79 -18.94 -4.20
N GLY A 155 -4.11 -19.39 -5.26
CA GLY A 155 -4.25 -20.73 -5.81
C GLY A 155 -3.70 -21.85 -4.93
N ARG A 156 -2.90 -21.50 -3.90
CA ARG A 156 -2.39 -22.44 -2.90
C ARG A 156 -3.18 -22.45 -1.59
N LEU A 157 -4.11 -21.52 -1.42
CA LEU A 157 -5.01 -21.52 -0.27
C LEU A 157 -6.08 -22.60 -0.44
N LYS A 158 -6.43 -23.28 0.65
CA LYS A 158 -7.59 -24.18 0.65
C LYS A 158 -8.87 -23.36 0.47
N PRO A 159 -9.83 -23.79 -0.37
CA PRO A 159 -11.11 -23.11 -0.51
C PRO A 159 -11.82 -22.93 0.83
N TYR A 160 -12.48 -21.80 1.05
CA TYR A 160 -13.37 -21.61 2.21
C TYR A 160 -14.76 -22.16 1.87
N GLU A 161 -15.25 -23.10 2.68
CA GLU A 161 -16.52 -23.81 2.48
C GLU A 161 -17.47 -23.46 3.64
N PRO A 162 -18.31 -22.41 3.50
CA PRO A 162 -19.37 -22.11 4.46
C PRO A 162 -20.47 -23.17 4.43
N GLU A 163 -21.24 -23.32 5.51
CA GLU A 163 -22.39 -24.24 5.52
C GLU A 163 -23.52 -23.72 4.63
N GLN A 164 -23.73 -22.39 4.62
CA GLN A 164 -24.74 -21.69 3.82
C GLN A 164 -24.11 -20.65 2.86
N PRO A 165 -23.50 -21.08 1.73
CA PRO A 165 -22.75 -20.20 0.83
C PRO A 165 -23.54 -19.01 0.30
N GLU A 166 -24.85 -19.14 0.14
CA GLU A 166 -25.75 -18.08 -0.31
C GLU A 166 -25.78 -16.86 0.61
N GLU A 167 -25.54 -17.03 1.92
CA GLU A 167 -25.48 -15.89 2.86
C GLU A 167 -24.29 -14.96 2.58
N LEU A 168 -23.20 -15.50 2.03
CA LEU A 168 -21.99 -14.73 1.74
C LEU A 168 -21.98 -14.15 0.31
N GLU A 169 -22.92 -14.53 -0.54
CA GLU A 169 -22.93 -14.11 -1.94
C GLU A 169 -23.10 -12.59 -2.08
N GLY A 170 -23.94 -11.98 -1.25
CA GLY A 170 -24.08 -10.52 -1.19
C GLY A 170 -22.75 -9.82 -0.85
N LEU A 171 -22.00 -10.37 0.12
CA LEU A 171 -20.69 -9.84 0.51
C LEU A 171 -19.66 -9.98 -0.61
N LYS A 172 -19.57 -11.16 -1.23
CA LYS A 172 -18.67 -11.40 -2.38
C LYS A 172 -19.01 -10.47 -3.54
N LYS A 173 -20.28 -10.36 -3.91
CA LYS A 173 -20.76 -9.49 -4.99
C LYS A 173 -20.41 -8.04 -4.71
N LEU A 174 -20.69 -7.54 -3.50
CA LEU A 174 -20.40 -6.16 -3.13
C LEU A 174 -18.91 -5.86 -3.21
N LEU A 175 -18.06 -6.68 -2.57
CA LEU A 175 -16.61 -6.46 -2.57
C LEU A 175 -16.03 -6.52 -3.99
N THR A 176 -16.52 -7.46 -4.80
CA THR A 176 -16.10 -7.62 -6.19
C THR A 176 -16.47 -6.40 -7.04
N LYS A 177 -17.72 -5.96 -7.00
CA LYS A 177 -18.21 -4.82 -7.81
C LYS A 177 -17.63 -3.50 -7.33
N ALA A 178 -17.69 -3.23 -6.04
CA ALA A 178 -17.34 -1.93 -5.47
C ALA A 178 -15.82 -1.65 -5.47
N PHE A 179 -14.99 -2.70 -5.47
CA PHE A 179 -13.54 -2.55 -5.36
C PHE A 179 -12.80 -3.26 -6.49
N ILE A 180 -12.92 -4.58 -6.59
CA ILE A 180 -12.09 -5.43 -7.46
C ILE A 180 -12.27 -5.09 -8.95
N GLU A 181 -13.49 -5.12 -9.47
CA GLU A 181 -13.79 -4.81 -10.89
C GLU A 181 -13.61 -3.32 -11.20
N SER A 182 -13.80 -2.45 -10.21
CA SER A 182 -13.59 -1.00 -10.36
C SER A 182 -12.11 -0.60 -10.39
N GLY A 183 -11.19 -1.55 -10.23
CA GLY A 183 -9.75 -1.29 -10.14
C GLY A 183 -9.32 -0.57 -8.85
N LYS A 184 -10.20 -0.49 -7.85
CA LYS A 184 -9.91 0.07 -6.53
C LYS A 184 -9.38 -1.03 -5.61
N GLU A 185 -8.66 -0.60 -4.59
CA GLU A 185 -8.14 -1.49 -3.55
C GLU A 185 -9.10 -1.48 -2.35
N PHE A 186 -9.27 -2.64 -1.71
CA PHE A 186 -9.99 -2.73 -0.44
C PHE A 186 -9.01 -3.13 0.66
N ASN A 187 -8.79 -2.22 1.61
CA ASN A 187 -7.85 -2.42 2.70
C ASN A 187 -8.60 -2.80 3.97
N ILE A 188 -8.20 -3.91 4.58
CA ILE A 188 -8.71 -4.41 5.85
C ILE A 188 -7.56 -4.34 6.85
N ILE A 189 -7.88 -3.94 8.08
CA ILE A 189 -6.92 -3.83 9.16
C ILE A 189 -7.27 -4.94 10.17
N PRO A 190 -6.67 -6.14 10.06
CA PRO A 190 -6.94 -7.22 11.02
C PRO A 190 -6.37 -6.87 12.40
N SER A 191 -6.79 -7.62 13.43
CA SER A 191 -6.26 -7.52 14.79
C SER A 191 -5.95 -8.91 15.34
N GLY A 192 -4.73 -9.10 15.85
CA GLY A 192 -4.25 -10.39 16.37
C GLY A 192 -3.79 -11.38 15.29
N TRP A 193 -3.50 -10.90 14.09
CA TRP A 193 -2.87 -11.71 13.05
C TRP A 193 -1.35 -11.68 13.21
N SER A 194 -0.75 -12.86 13.25
CA SER A 194 0.71 -13.04 13.20
C SER A 194 1.07 -13.65 11.85
N PHE A 195 2.19 -13.19 11.28
CA PHE A 195 2.70 -13.70 10.03
C PHE A 195 3.48 -15.00 10.27
N ASP A 196 2.77 -16.12 10.23
CA ASP A 196 3.30 -17.46 10.48
C ASP A 196 2.80 -18.48 9.44
N ALA A 197 3.19 -19.76 9.62
CA ALA A 197 2.84 -20.83 8.70
C ALA A 197 1.34 -21.19 8.72
N GLU A 198 0.65 -20.95 9.84
CA GLU A 198 -0.76 -21.31 10.04
C GLU A 198 -1.71 -20.24 9.49
N LEU A 199 -1.20 -19.04 9.20
CA LEU A 199 -2.00 -17.95 8.63
C LEU A 199 -2.71 -18.36 7.32
N CYS A 200 -2.17 -19.28 6.53
CA CYS A 200 -2.84 -19.79 5.33
C CYS A 200 -4.14 -20.56 5.61
N GLU A 201 -4.32 -21.06 6.84
CA GLU A 201 -5.53 -21.76 7.29
C GLU A 201 -6.60 -20.80 7.81
N SER A 202 -6.30 -19.50 7.90
CA SER A 202 -7.24 -18.43 8.29
C SER A 202 -8.56 -18.51 7.51
N PRO A 203 -9.71 -18.63 8.20
CA PRO A 203 -11.02 -18.55 7.57
C PRO A 203 -11.19 -17.31 6.68
N ALA A 204 -10.76 -16.14 7.15
CA ALA A 204 -10.90 -14.92 6.38
C ALA A 204 -9.98 -14.88 5.16
N LEU A 205 -8.71 -15.28 5.31
CA LEU A 205 -7.77 -15.30 4.19
C LEU A 205 -8.23 -16.27 3.09
N ARG A 206 -8.71 -17.46 3.48
CA ARG A 206 -9.29 -18.45 2.56
C ARG A 206 -10.59 -17.95 1.92
N PHE A 207 -11.44 -17.24 2.67
CA PHE A 207 -12.66 -16.63 2.14
C PHE A 207 -12.33 -15.63 1.04
N PHE A 208 -11.45 -14.65 1.30
CA PHE A 208 -11.05 -13.68 0.29
C PHE A 208 -10.32 -14.35 -0.88
N GLY A 209 -9.43 -15.30 -0.60
CA GLY A 209 -8.69 -16.06 -1.61
C GLY A 209 -9.58 -16.83 -2.59
N SER A 210 -10.85 -17.11 -2.22
CA SER A 210 -11.79 -17.82 -3.09
C SER A 210 -12.36 -16.98 -4.24
N PHE A 211 -12.26 -15.65 -4.20
CA PHE A 211 -12.82 -14.77 -5.25
C PHE A 211 -11.99 -13.52 -5.56
N VAL A 212 -11.02 -13.16 -4.71
CA VAL A 212 -10.14 -12.02 -4.94
C VAL A 212 -8.92 -12.46 -5.76
N PRO A 213 -8.65 -11.84 -6.93
CA PRO A 213 -7.52 -12.23 -7.77
C PRO A 213 -6.15 -12.06 -7.11
N ALA A 214 -5.97 -10.97 -6.34
CA ALA A 214 -4.70 -10.66 -5.70
C ALA A 214 -4.90 -10.16 -4.27
N ILE A 215 -4.11 -10.75 -3.36
CA ILE A 215 -4.13 -10.43 -1.93
C ILE A 215 -2.70 -10.10 -1.49
N GLY A 216 -2.55 -9.01 -0.73
CA GLY A 216 -1.31 -8.60 -0.10
C GLY A 216 -1.40 -8.52 1.40
N LEU A 217 -0.35 -9.01 2.06
CA LEU A 217 -0.13 -8.84 3.49
C LEU A 217 0.93 -7.77 3.72
N TYR A 218 0.60 -6.82 4.57
CA TYR A 218 1.54 -5.84 5.10
C TYR A 218 1.88 -6.26 6.53
N VAL A 219 3.14 -6.54 6.76
CA VAL A 219 3.64 -7.15 7.99
C VAL A 219 4.64 -6.21 8.63
N ASP A 220 4.47 -5.98 9.92
CA ASP A 220 5.44 -5.26 10.73
C ASP A 220 6.69 -6.14 10.94
N ASP A 221 7.87 -5.67 10.52
CA ASP A 221 9.11 -6.45 10.52
C ASP A 221 9.55 -6.85 11.94
N ASP A 222 9.30 -5.99 12.93
CA ASP A 222 9.74 -6.20 14.30
C ASP A 222 8.85 -7.19 15.05
N THR A 223 7.53 -7.10 14.84
CA THR A 223 6.53 -7.89 15.60
C THR A 223 5.97 -9.08 14.83
N LEU A 224 6.18 -9.13 13.52
CA LEU A 224 5.51 -10.03 12.59
C LEU A 224 3.98 -9.88 12.60
N GLU A 225 3.44 -8.79 13.14
CA GLU A 225 2.00 -8.50 13.11
C GLU A 225 1.57 -8.19 11.66
N VAL A 226 0.49 -8.82 11.20
CA VAL A 226 -0.15 -8.38 9.95
C VAL A 226 -0.95 -7.12 10.25
N VAL A 227 -0.48 -5.98 9.77
CA VAL A 227 -1.08 -4.67 10.05
C VAL A 227 -2.13 -4.27 9.03
N MET A 228 -2.08 -4.84 7.82
CA MET A 228 -3.06 -4.60 6.75
C MET A 228 -3.12 -5.79 5.78
N LEU A 229 -4.34 -6.09 5.36
CA LEU A 229 -4.69 -6.99 4.28
C LEU A 229 -5.23 -6.14 3.13
N GLN A 230 -4.59 -6.21 1.96
CA GLN A 230 -5.00 -5.47 0.77
C GLN A 230 -5.61 -6.44 -0.24
N LEU A 231 -6.81 -6.14 -0.73
CA LEU A 231 -7.53 -6.91 -1.75
C LEU A 231 -7.60 -6.11 -3.05
N THR A 232 -7.16 -6.69 -4.16
CA THR A 232 -7.11 -6.01 -5.46
C THR A 232 -7.53 -6.93 -6.62
N GLY A 233 -8.04 -6.31 -7.70
CA GLY A 233 -8.39 -7.03 -8.93
C GLY A 233 -7.21 -7.35 -9.85
N GLN A 234 -6.04 -6.82 -9.55
CA GLN A 234 -4.81 -7.03 -10.34
C GLN A 234 -3.65 -7.35 -9.40
N ASP A 235 -2.65 -8.07 -9.92
CA ASP A 235 -1.42 -8.30 -9.18
C ASP A 235 -0.83 -6.99 -8.68
N MET A 236 -0.48 -6.97 -7.40
CA MET A 236 0.09 -5.79 -6.78
C MET A 236 1.45 -5.51 -7.37
N LYS A 237 1.66 -4.26 -7.76
CA LYS A 237 2.92 -3.78 -8.30
C LYS A 237 3.47 -2.74 -7.36
N HIS A 238 4.73 -2.88 -6.98
CA HIS A 238 5.44 -1.85 -6.23
C HIS A 238 5.92 -0.78 -7.21
N PRO A 239 5.38 0.45 -7.13
CA PRO A 239 5.86 1.51 -8.00
C PRO A 239 7.28 1.86 -7.60
N VAL A 240 8.22 1.65 -8.50
CA VAL A 240 9.56 2.23 -8.42
C VAL A 240 9.54 3.48 -9.28
N ILE A 241 9.52 4.63 -8.62
CA ILE A 241 9.57 5.92 -9.30
C ILE A 241 10.98 6.08 -9.84
N LEU A 242 11.11 5.95 -11.16
CA LEU A 242 12.32 6.30 -11.87
C LEU A 242 12.37 7.81 -11.98
N ARG A 243 13.04 8.43 -11.02
CA ARG A 243 13.30 9.87 -11.09
C ARG A 243 14.18 10.15 -12.30
N LYS A 244 13.75 11.09 -13.14
CA LYS A 244 14.55 11.61 -14.27
C LYS A 244 15.63 12.55 -13.74
N GLU A 245 16.38 12.11 -12.74
CA GLU A 245 17.46 12.93 -12.22
C GLU A 245 18.71 12.63 -13.04
N LYS A 246 19.07 13.62 -13.84
CA LYS A 246 20.43 13.69 -14.38
C LYS A 246 21.35 13.94 -13.19
N PRO A 247 22.52 13.29 -13.10
CA PRO A 247 23.55 13.65 -12.15
C PRO A 247 23.71 15.18 -12.18
N GLY A 248 23.70 15.78 -11.00
CA GLY A 248 23.81 17.21 -10.82
C GLY A 248 25.24 17.68 -11.10
N GLN A 249 25.82 18.44 -10.18
CA GLN A 249 27.21 18.85 -10.30
C GLN A 249 28.15 17.63 -10.18
N THR A 250 29.20 17.64 -10.98
CA THR A 250 30.35 16.77 -10.80
C THR A 250 31.52 17.59 -10.26
N ARG A 251 32.34 16.97 -9.42
CA ARG A 251 33.59 17.58 -8.97
C ARG A 251 34.67 16.52 -8.82
N ILE A 252 35.92 16.94 -8.94
CA ILE A 252 37.09 16.12 -8.65
C ILE A 252 37.76 16.65 -7.41
N VAL A 253 38.17 15.73 -6.53
CA VAL A 253 39.08 16.01 -5.42
C VAL A 253 40.15 14.91 -5.46
N ASP A 254 41.40 15.32 -5.64
CA ASP A 254 42.54 14.44 -5.87
C ASP A 254 42.31 13.45 -7.02
N SER A 255 42.21 12.16 -6.72
CA SER A 255 41.94 11.09 -7.70
C SER A 255 40.52 10.54 -7.61
N PHE A 256 39.61 11.25 -6.94
CA PHE A 256 38.22 10.84 -6.78
C PHE A 256 37.28 11.75 -7.56
N LEU A 257 36.41 11.14 -8.37
CA LEU A 257 35.34 11.81 -9.07
C LEU A 257 34.04 11.63 -8.29
N TYR A 258 33.37 12.74 -8.04
CA TYR A 258 32.11 12.81 -7.32
C TYR A 258 30.98 13.16 -8.29
N PHE A 259 29.93 12.35 -8.31
CA PHE A 259 28.66 12.70 -8.95
C PHE A 259 27.63 12.98 -7.86
N TYR A 260 27.15 14.23 -7.78
CA TYR A 260 25.98 14.52 -6.98
C TYR A 260 24.74 13.94 -7.66
N LEU A 261 23.95 13.21 -6.90
CA LEU A 261 22.67 12.66 -7.29
C LEU A 261 21.56 13.32 -6.44
N SER A 262 20.31 13.00 -6.74
CA SER A 262 19.14 13.33 -5.92
C SER A 262 19.35 13.15 -4.43
N GLU A 263 18.62 13.93 -3.62
CA GLU A 263 18.35 13.60 -2.20
C GLU A 263 19.62 13.41 -1.36
N GLY A 264 20.68 14.13 -1.70
CA GLY A 264 21.96 14.03 -1.00
C GLY A 264 22.76 12.77 -1.33
N LEU A 265 22.40 11.97 -2.32
CA LEU A 265 23.23 10.83 -2.71
C LEU A 265 24.45 11.27 -3.51
N VAL A 266 25.61 10.66 -3.25
CA VAL A 266 26.86 10.99 -3.95
C VAL A 266 27.56 9.71 -4.37
N TYR A 267 27.76 9.53 -5.68
CA TYR A 267 28.68 8.52 -6.17
C TYR A 267 30.11 9.02 -6.09
N VAL A 268 31.00 8.17 -5.59
CA VAL A 268 32.44 8.43 -5.50
C VAL A 268 33.17 7.33 -6.25
N ILE A 269 33.94 7.75 -7.25
CA ILE A 269 34.68 6.86 -8.13
C ILE A 269 36.16 7.12 -7.95
N ASP A 270 36.92 6.08 -7.60
CA ASP A 270 38.37 6.15 -7.56
C ASP A 270 38.93 5.99 -8.98
N LEU A 271 39.60 7.03 -9.46
CA LEU A 271 40.18 7.05 -10.80
C LEU A 271 41.57 6.41 -10.85
N ARG A 272 42.19 6.07 -9.70
CA ARG A 272 43.57 5.56 -9.66
C ARG A 272 43.67 4.21 -10.35
N GLY A 273 44.45 4.16 -11.43
CA GLY A 273 44.64 2.95 -12.22
C GLY A 273 43.35 2.44 -12.89
N GLN A 274 42.30 3.26 -12.97
CA GLN A 274 41.10 2.97 -13.74
C GLN A 274 41.42 3.11 -15.23
N ALA A 275 41.13 2.07 -16.02
CA ALA A 275 41.19 2.17 -17.47
C ALA A 275 39.89 2.79 -18.01
N PRO A 276 39.90 3.37 -19.22
CA PRO A 276 38.66 3.79 -19.88
C PRO A 276 37.62 2.66 -19.86
N ILE A 277 36.38 3.00 -19.54
CA ILE A 277 35.28 2.06 -19.37
C ILE A 277 34.37 2.06 -20.60
N GLU A 278 33.92 0.88 -21.02
CA GLU A 278 32.94 0.70 -22.10
C GLU A 278 31.55 0.31 -21.56
N GLN A 279 31.50 -0.17 -20.32
CA GLN A 279 30.28 -0.48 -19.57
C GLN A 279 30.42 0.02 -18.14
N TRP A 280 29.31 0.41 -17.50
CA TRP A 280 29.34 0.93 -16.12
C TRP A 280 29.94 -0.08 -15.11
N LYS A 281 29.75 -1.38 -15.37
CA LYS A 281 30.28 -2.48 -14.56
C LYS A 281 31.81 -2.61 -14.61
N ASP A 282 32.48 -1.91 -15.53
CA ASP A 282 33.95 -1.95 -15.68
C ASP A 282 34.66 -1.01 -14.70
N LEU A 283 33.92 -0.26 -13.88
CA LEU A 283 34.45 0.54 -12.77
C LEU A 283 35.04 -0.38 -11.70
N LYS A 284 36.30 -0.16 -11.34
CA LYS A 284 37.02 -0.90 -10.29
C LYS A 284 36.52 -0.54 -8.89
N SER A 285 36.14 0.71 -8.69
CA SER A 285 35.64 1.23 -7.42
C SER A 285 34.59 2.29 -7.66
N CYS A 286 33.38 2.02 -7.20
CA CYS A 286 32.25 2.94 -7.24
C CYS A 286 31.44 2.75 -5.95
N LEU A 287 31.51 3.75 -5.08
CA LEU A 287 30.85 3.71 -3.78
C LEU A 287 29.77 4.79 -3.72
N LEU A 288 28.66 4.47 -3.06
CA LEU A 288 27.54 5.38 -2.87
C LEU A 288 27.51 5.87 -1.44
N PHE A 289 27.41 7.18 -1.26
CA PHE A 289 27.35 7.83 0.05
C PHE A 289 26.10 8.69 0.20
N GLN A 290 25.66 8.85 1.43
CA GLN A 290 24.64 9.81 1.82
C GLN A 290 25.31 11.09 2.35
N LEU A 291 25.02 12.21 1.70
CA LEU A 291 25.35 13.55 2.16
C LEU A 291 24.47 13.91 3.35
N ASP A 292 25.11 14.45 4.38
CA ASP A 292 24.41 15.03 5.52
C ASP A 292 23.57 16.25 5.06
N PRO A 293 22.30 16.39 5.48
CA PRO A 293 21.45 17.52 5.09
C PRO A 293 22.07 18.90 5.31
N ASP A 294 22.95 19.05 6.30
CA ASP A 294 23.60 20.31 6.65
C ASP A 294 24.93 20.52 5.90
N THR A 295 25.40 19.53 5.13
CA THR A 295 26.66 19.61 4.37
C THR A 295 26.42 19.98 2.92
N ARG A 296 27.14 20.99 2.42
CA ARG A 296 27.08 21.34 0.99
C ARG A 296 27.85 20.31 0.17
N PHE A 297 27.34 19.95 -1.01
CA PHE A 297 28.02 19.00 -1.90
C PHE A 297 29.48 19.39 -2.22
N SER A 298 29.76 20.69 -2.37
CA SER A 298 31.12 21.20 -2.60
C SER A 298 32.10 20.87 -1.47
N GLU A 299 31.59 20.68 -0.25
CA GLU A 299 32.36 20.45 0.98
C GLU A 299 32.39 18.98 1.41
N PHE A 300 31.62 18.12 0.72
CA PHE A 300 31.54 16.69 1.05
C PHE A 300 32.93 16.01 0.99
N ASP A 301 33.17 15.03 1.85
CA ASP A 301 34.34 14.16 1.80
C ASP A 301 33.94 12.72 2.12
N HIS A 302 34.22 11.81 1.18
CA HIS A 302 33.88 10.40 1.28
C HIS A 302 34.58 9.67 2.42
N THR A 303 35.69 10.20 2.96
CA THR A 303 36.38 9.64 4.13
C THR A 303 35.60 9.81 5.43
N SER A 304 34.70 10.80 5.47
CA SER A 304 33.83 11.12 6.61
C SER A 304 32.35 10.80 6.36
N GLY A 305 31.99 10.50 5.11
CA GLY A 305 30.62 10.25 4.68
C GLY A 305 30.08 8.89 5.14
N VAL A 306 28.76 8.82 5.31
CA VAL A 306 28.06 7.56 5.60
C VAL A 306 27.85 6.81 4.29
N GLN A 307 28.53 5.67 4.12
CA GLN A 307 28.31 4.80 2.97
C GLN A 307 26.90 4.20 3.03
N VAL A 308 26.20 4.25 1.90
CA VAL A 308 24.87 3.64 1.77
C VAL A 308 25.01 2.12 1.83
N ARG A 309 24.15 1.47 2.62
CA ARG A 309 24.15 0.01 2.81
C ARG A 309 23.93 -0.72 1.49
N GLU A 310 24.53 -1.90 1.37
CA GLU A 310 24.27 -2.82 0.26
C GLU A 310 22.77 -3.16 0.16
N GLY A 311 22.25 -3.31 -1.06
CA GLY A 311 20.83 -3.57 -1.34
C GLY A 311 20.06 -2.37 -1.89
N ILE A 312 20.61 -1.15 -1.81
CA ILE A 312 20.02 0.02 -2.47
C ILE A 312 20.51 0.08 -3.93
N SER A 313 19.58 -0.10 -4.87
CA SER A 313 19.87 -0.03 -6.30
C SER A 313 19.40 1.31 -6.87
N LEU A 314 20.32 2.03 -7.53
CA LEU A 314 20.00 3.22 -8.30
C LEU A 314 19.79 2.84 -9.76
N LEU A 315 18.68 3.30 -10.33
CA LEU A 315 18.32 3.02 -11.71
C LEU A 315 18.41 4.30 -12.52
N PHE A 316 19.29 4.27 -13.52
CA PHE A 316 19.51 5.38 -14.44
C PHE A 316 19.04 5.02 -15.84
N LYS A 317 18.59 6.01 -16.61
CA LYS A 317 18.39 5.83 -18.05
C LYS A 317 19.72 5.50 -18.70
N GLN A 318 19.68 4.72 -19.79
CA GLN A 318 20.88 4.34 -20.54
C GLN A 318 21.70 5.56 -20.99
N ASP A 319 21.03 6.64 -21.39
CA ASP A 319 21.71 7.90 -21.78
C ASP A 319 22.39 8.59 -20.60
N THR A 320 21.82 8.47 -19.41
CA THR A 320 22.41 9.02 -18.17
C THR A 320 23.66 8.25 -17.80
N ILE A 321 23.60 6.91 -17.83
CA ILE A 321 24.78 6.06 -17.64
C ILE A 321 25.86 6.41 -18.65
N ARG A 322 25.49 6.56 -19.93
CA ARG A 322 26.44 6.95 -20.99
C ARG A 322 27.11 8.29 -20.69
N GLY A 323 26.35 9.32 -20.31
CA GLY A 323 26.91 10.62 -19.95
C GLY A 323 27.84 10.57 -18.74
N MET A 324 27.52 9.74 -17.74
CA MET A 324 28.41 9.50 -16.59
C MET A 324 29.70 8.79 -17.03
N MET A 325 29.61 7.77 -17.89
CA MET A 325 30.79 7.06 -18.41
C MET A 325 31.68 7.96 -19.27
N GLU A 326 31.10 8.78 -20.14
CA GLU A 326 31.84 9.78 -20.92
C GLU A 326 32.58 10.75 -20.00
N THR A 327 31.94 11.14 -18.90
CA THR A 327 32.54 12.00 -17.88
C THR A 327 33.70 11.30 -17.18
N VAL A 328 33.51 10.07 -16.70
CA VAL A 328 34.59 9.24 -16.11
C VAL A 328 35.77 9.10 -17.07
N ASN A 329 35.51 8.71 -18.32
CA ASN A 329 36.54 8.51 -19.34
C ASN A 329 37.31 9.80 -19.67
N ARG A 330 36.62 10.95 -19.68
CA ARG A 330 37.26 12.26 -19.85
C ARG A 330 38.29 12.53 -18.76
N TYR A 331 37.98 12.16 -17.52
CA TYR A 331 38.83 12.40 -16.36
C TYR A 331 39.94 11.33 -16.17
N ILE A 332 39.85 10.19 -16.84
CA ILE A 332 40.90 9.16 -16.87
C ILE A 332 42.00 9.50 -17.90
N GLN A 333 41.69 10.29 -18.93
CA GLN A 333 42.63 10.57 -20.01
C GLN A 333 43.84 11.40 -19.50
N PRO A 334 45.08 10.99 -19.81
CA PRO A 334 46.31 11.59 -19.26
C PRO A 334 46.53 13.07 -19.62
N ASP A 335 45.85 13.59 -20.64
CA ASP A 335 45.98 14.97 -21.11
C ASP A 335 44.95 15.93 -20.51
N TRP A 336 44.01 15.43 -19.70
CA TRP A 336 42.95 16.26 -19.13
C TRP A 336 43.46 17.02 -17.89
N ARG A 337 43.50 18.37 -17.97
CA ARG A 337 43.82 19.26 -16.84
C ARG A 337 42.60 20.08 -16.43
N PRO A 338 42.22 20.14 -15.15
CA PRO A 338 41.08 20.94 -14.68
C PRO A 338 41.26 22.46 -14.85
N ASP A 339 42.50 22.95 -14.95
CA ASP A 339 42.84 24.38 -14.83
C ASP A 339 43.28 25.02 -16.17
N ARG A 340 42.54 24.80 -17.27
CA ARG A 340 42.69 25.59 -18.50
C ARG A 340 41.39 26.21 -18.96
#